data_AF-R1EA75-F1
#
_entry.id   AF-R1EA75-F1
#
_cell.length_a   1.000
_cell.length_b   1.000
_cell.length_c   1.000
_cell.angle_alpha   90.00
_cell.angle_beta   90.00
_cell.angle_gamma   90.00
#
_symmetry.space_group_name_H-M   'P 1'
#
loop_
_entity.id
_entity.type
_entity.pdbx_description
1 polymer ?
#
loop_
_entity_poly.entity_id
_entity_poly.type
_entity_poly.pdbx_seq_one_letter_code
_entity_poly.pdbx_strand_id
1 'polypeptide(L)'
;MEEEPECRICRDVAYPDAPLVKPCGCRGSLEFVHTKCLLRWLKYSHGANLNSAVCSVCQQPFRGLRAPGLLSYLLSCLLGRRRWSGADLRAAASRGWRHLLDAPDCGHLECLALRWLLALGALQLALWEGQILLLLAFGFIRDALSLDRALDEARALEHGGVGRGEGT
;
A
#
# COMPACT_ATOMS: atom_id res chain seq x y z
N MET A 1 45.74 -9.62 28.46
CA MET A 1 44.29 -9.85 28.56
C MET A 1 43.70 -9.00 27.45
N GLU A 2 43.29 -9.62 26.35
CA GLU A 2 42.62 -8.91 25.27
C GLU A 2 41.17 -8.74 25.74
N GLU A 3 40.78 -7.52 26.10
CA GLU A 3 39.39 -7.21 26.44
C GLU A 3 38.56 -7.32 25.15
N GLU A 4 37.63 -8.28 25.11
CA GLU A 4 36.71 -8.40 23.98
C GLU A 4 35.82 -7.16 23.90
N PRO A 5 35.54 -6.65 22.69
CA PRO A 5 34.65 -5.52 22.53
C PRO A 5 33.23 -5.89 22.99
N GLU A 6 32.58 -4.95 23.68
CA GLU A 6 31.21 -5.09 24.18
C GLU A 6 30.26 -4.06 23.54
N CYS A 7 28.97 -4.37 23.53
CA CYS A 7 27.93 -3.48 23.06
C CYS A 7 27.69 -2.34 24.05
N ARG A 8 27.80 -1.08 23.60
CA ARG A 8 27.57 0.11 24.45
C ARG A 8 26.16 0.25 25.04
N ILE A 9 25.20 -0.57 24.58
CA ILE A 9 23.79 -0.50 25.00
C ILE A 9 23.46 -1.60 26.01
N CYS A 10 23.80 -2.87 25.70
CA CYS A 10 23.48 -4.01 26.58
C CYS A 10 24.67 -4.53 27.39
N ARG A 11 25.89 -4.08 27.08
CA ARG A 11 27.15 -4.55 27.72
C ARG A 11 27.43 -6.04 27.55
N ASP A 12 26.93 -6.62 26.47
CA ASP A 12 27.25 -7.99 26.07
C ASP A 12 28.26 -7.99 24.90
N VAL A 13 29.02 -9.08 24.79
CA VAL A 13 29.97 -9.34 23.70
C VAL A 13 29.26 -9.65 22.37
N ALA A 14 30.04 -9.81 21.29
CA ALA A 14 29.51 -10.25 20.01
C ALA A 14 29.01 -11.71 20.06
N TYR A 15 27.89 -11.98 19.40
CA TYR A 15 27.39 -13.35 19.20
C TYR A 15 27.39 -13.72 17.70
N PRO A 16 27.40 -15.01 17.35
CA PRO A 16 27.33 -15.45 15.95
C PRO A 16 26.10 -14.91 15.19
N ASP A 17 24.97 -14.75 15.89
CA ASP A 17 23.71 -14.24 15.36
C ASP A 17 23.51 -12.73 15.58
N ALA A 18 24.39 -12.11 16.39
CA ALA A 18 24.36 -10.69 16.72
C ALA A 18 25.80 -10.14 16.79
N PRO A 19 26.44 -9.86 15.63
CA PRO A 19 27.77 -9.28 15.60
C PRO A 19 27.75 -7.82 16.08
N LEU A 20 28.87 -7.37 16.64
CA LEU A 20 29.10 -5.97 16.96
C LEU A 20 29.48 -5.20 15.69
N VAL A 21 28.90 -4.02 15.54
CA VAL A 21 29.17 -3.12 14.42
C VAL A 21 29.64 -1.76 14.92
N LYS A 22 30.37 -1.06 14.06
CA LYS A 22 30.79 0.33 14.28
C LYS A 22 29.92 1.29 13.45
N PRO A 23 28.85 1.85 14.03
CA PRO A 23 27.81 2.50 13.25
C PRO A 23 28.14 3.97 12.95
N CYS A 24 29.09 4.58 13.68
CA CYS A 24 29.49 5.98 13.52
C CYS A 24 31.00 6.15 13.78
N GLY A 25 31.47 7.39 13.80
CA GLY A 25 32.89 7.74 14.01
C GLY A 25 33.37 7.71 15.47
N CYS A 26 32.53 7.29 16.42
CA CYS A 26 32.92 7.18 17.83
C CYS A 26 34.10 6.20 18.03
N ARG A 27 34.87 6.43 19.10
CA ARG A 27 36.04 5.63 19.48
C ARG A 27 35.92 5.21 20.95
N GLY A 28 36.64 4.15 21.33
CA GLY A 28 36.63 3.62 22.70
C GLY A 28 35.33 2.86 23.00
N SER A 29 34.82 2.97 24.23
CA SER A 29 33.63 2.24 24.71
C SER A 29 32.33 2.54 23.96
N LEU A 30 32.29 3.59 23.15
CA LEU A 30 31.12 3.99 22.36
C LEU A 30 31.19 3.51 20.90
N GLU A 31 32.24 2.81 20.49
CA GLU A 31 32.41 2.44 19.09
C GLU A 31 31.59 1.22 18.67
N PHE A 32 31.34 0.28 19.58
CA PHE A 32 30.68 -0.99 19.28
C PHE A 32 29.24 -1.05 19.78
N VAL A 33 28.35 -1.59 18.94
CA VAL A 33 26.95 -1.86 19.28
C VAL A 33 26.42 -3.02 18.45
N HIS A 34 25.49 -3.81 18.96
CA HIS A 34 24.76 -4.77 18.12
C HIS A 34 23.81 -4.06 17.17
N THR A 35 23.67 -4.58 15.95
CA THR A 35 22.72 -4.07 14.95
C THR A 35 21.29 -3.98 15.50
N LYS A 36 20.84 -5.00 16.24
CA LYS A 36 19.50 -5.03 16.87
C LYS A 36 19.34 -3.96 17.95
N CYS A 37 20.35 -3.79 18.83
CA CYS A 37 20.29 -2.79 19.91
C CYS A 37 20.29 -1.37 19.35
N LEU A 38 21.05 -1.12 18.28
CA LEU A 38 21.06 0.16 17.59
C LEU A 38 19.70 0.48 16.95
N LEU A 39 19.12 -0.47 16.21
CA LEU A 39 17.79 -0.30 15.60
C LEU A 39 16.71 -0.03 16.64
N ARG A 40 16.72 -0.78 17.75
CA ARG A 40 15.79 -0.56 18.86
C ARG A 40 15.96 0.84 19.44
N TRP A 41 17.19 1.27 19.71
CA TRP A 41 17.47 2.61 20.22
C TRP A 41 16.96 3.70 19.26
N LEU A 42 17.26 3.57 17.96
CA LEU A 42 16.81 4.50 16.92
C LEU A 42 15.29 4.60 16.82
N LYS A 43 14.58 3.48 16.97
CA LYS A 43 13.11 3.45 16.96
C LYS A 43 12.53 4.33 18.08
N TYR A 44 13.14 4.32 19.26
CA TYR A 44 12.72 5.16 20.38
C TYR A 44 13.16 6.62 20.25
N SER A 45 14.37 6.89 19.73
CA SER A 45 14.94 8.23 19.71
C SER A 45 14.63 9.07 18.46
N HIS A 46 14.54 8.44 17.28
CA HIS A 46 14.34 9.10 15.98
C HIS A 46 13.03 8.69 15.28
N GLY A 47 12.26 7.77 15.86
CA GLY A 47 11.02 7.26 15.28
C GLY A 47 11.25 6.49 13.97
N ALA A 48 10.33 6.64 13.02
CA ALA A 48 10.36 5.94 11.74
C ALA A 48 11.41 6.48 10.73
N ASN A 49 12.03 7.64 11.01
CA ASN A 49 12.98 8.25 10.09
C ASN A 49 14.43 7.83 10.41
N LEU A 50 14.81 6.67 9.89
CA LEU A 50 16.17 6.12 9.99
C LEU A 50 17.17 6.83 9.06
N ASN A 51 16.69 7.53 8.01
CA ASN A 51 17.55 8.15 7.01
C ASN A 51 18.23 9.44 7.49
N SER A 52 17.64 10.13 8.46
CA SER A 52 18.20 11.33 9.08
C SER A 52 18.79 11.09 10.47
N ALA A 53 18.94 9.82 10.89
CA ALA A 53 19.46 9.51 12.21
C ALA A 53 20.96 9.83 12.30
N VAL A 54 21.33 10.66 13.28
CA VAL A 54 22.71 11.07 13.56
C VAL A 54 23.11 10.65 14.97
N CYS A 55 24.39 10.33 15.16
CA CYS A 55 24.91 10.01 16.48
C CYS A 55 24.88 11.24 17.38
N SER A 56 24.29 11.13 18.58
CA SER A 56 24.25 12.24 19.55
C SER A 56 25.63 12.68 20.04
N VAL A 57 26.62 11.77 20.02
CA VAL A 57 27.97 12.02 20.54
C VAL A 57 28.87 12.65 19.48
N CYS A 58 29.01 12.00 18.31
CA CYS A 58 29.93 12.47 17.27
C CYS A 58 29.25 13.24 16.14
N GLN A 59 27.92 13.42 16.17
CA GLN A 59 27.14 14.16 15.17
C GLN A 59 27.30 13.64 13.72
N GLN A 60 27.81 12.42 13.55
CA GLN A 60 27.95 11.79 12.23
C GLN A 60 26.72 10.93 11.92
N PRO A 61 26.29 10.85 10.65
CA PRO A 61 25.21 9.95 10.25
C PRO A 61 25.62 8.49 10.46
N PHE A 62 24.66 7.67 10.85
CA PHE A 62 24.93 6.25 11.02
C PHE A 62 25.17 5.56 9.67
N ARG A 63 26.22 4.75 9.58
CA ARG A 63 26.58 4.00 8.36
C ARG A 63 25.74 2.73 8.25
N GLY A 64 25.30 2.40 7.05
CA GLY A 64 24.59 1.13 6.76
C GLY A 64 23.14 1.05 7.21
N LEU A 65 22.59 2.10 7.84
CA LEU A 65 21.21 2.14 8.35
C LEU A 65 20.20 2.83 7.40
N ARG A 66 20.60 3.08 6.15
CA ARG A 66 19.70 3.69 5.16
C ARG A 66 18.63 2.69 4.75
N ALA A 67 17.39 2.96 5.15
CA ALA A 67 16.25 2.25 4.62
C ALA A 67 16.13 2.59 3.12
N PRO A 68 15.95 1.59 2.23
CA PRO A 68 15.67 1.88 0.84
C PRO A 68 14.40 2.74 0.78
N GLY A 69 14.48 3.91 0.15
CA GLY A 69 13.31 4.76 -0.04
C GLY A 69 12.19 3.99 -0.73
N LEU A 70 10.93 4.36 -0.50
CA LEU A 70 9.76 3.63 -0.99
C LEU A 70 9.88 3.28 -2.48
N LEU A 71 10.31 4.25 -3.30
CA LEU A 71 10.54 4.03 -4.73
C LEU A 71 11.65 3.00 -5.00
N SER A 72 12.78 3.06 -4.30
CA SER A 72 13.86 2.07 -4.39
C SER A 72 13.40 0.68 -3.95
N TYR A 73 12.58 0.60 -2.91
CA TYR A 73 12.02 -0.66 -2.41
C TYR A 73 11.04 -1.27 -3.42
N LEU A 74 10.10 -0.48 -3.94
CA LEU A 74 9.14 -0.89 -4.96
C LEU A 74 9.85 -1.31 -6.25
N LEU A 75 10.82 -0.53 -6.72
CA LEU A 75 11.59 -0.87 -7.91
C LEU A 75 12.43 -2.14 -7.73
N SER A 76 12.98 -2.38 -6.53
CA SER A 76 13.71 -3.62 -6.22
C SER A 76 12.79 -4.85 -6.22
N CYS A 77 11.55 -4.69 -5.76
CA CYS A 77 10.53 -5.75 -5.80
C CYS A 77 10.08 -6.02 -7.24
N LEU A 78 9.82 -4.96 -8.02
CA LEU A 78 9.37 -5.05 -9.42
C LEU A 78 10.45 -5.61 -10.36
N LEU A 79 11.72 -5.26 -10.13
CA LEU A 79 12.83 -5.72 -10.96
C LEU A 79 13.40 -7.08 -10.55
N GLY A 80 12.85 -7.73 -9.52
CA GLY A 80 13.32 -9.05 -9.07
C GLY A 80 14.80 -9.10 -8.63
N ARG A 81 15.43 -7.95 -8.36
CA ARG A 81 16.88 -7.83 -8.15
C ARG A 81 17.35 -8.17 -6.74
N ARG A 82 16.45 -8.60 -5.84
CA ARG A 82 16.83 -9.06 -4.50
C ARG A 82 16.88 -10.59 -4.46
N ARG A 83 17.94 -11.13 -3.87
CA ARG A 83 18.03 -12.53 -3.44
C ARG A 83 17.20 -12.67 -2.17
N TRP A 84 15.92 -12.99 -2.30
CA TRP A 84 15.06 -13.28 -1.17
C TRP A 84 15.56 -14.55 -0.45
N SER A 85 15.59 -14.55 0.88
CA SER A 85 15.77 -15.81 1.60
C SER A 85 14.49 -16.64 1.48
N GLY A 86 14.59 -17.97 1.50
CA GLY A 86 13.43 -18.86 1.30
C GLY A 86 12.32 -18.69 2.35
N ALA A 87 12.62 -18.10 3.51
CA ALA A 87 11.64 -17.76 4.54
C ALA A 87 10.77 -16.55 4.14
N ASP A 88 11.36 -15.56 3.47
CA ASP A 88 10.68 -14.34 3.05
C ASP A 88 9.69 -14.60 1.89
N LEU A 89 10.01 -15.54 0.99
CA LEU A 89 9.10 -15.92 -0.11
C LEU A 89 7.83 -16.61 0.38
N ARG A 90 7.94 -17.55 1.33
CA ARG A 90 6.79 -18.29 1.85
C ARG A 90 5.87 -17.40 2.70
N ALA A 91 6.45 -16.43 3.41
CA ALA A 91 5.69 -15.43 4.15
C ALA A 91 4.96 -14.45 3.22
N ALA A 92 5.60 -14.00 2.13
CA ALA A 92 4.99 -13.09 1.15
C ALA A 92 3.89 -13.77 0.31
N ALA A 93 4.08 -15.04 -0.08
CA ALA A 93 3.14 -15.78 -0.90
C ALA A 93 1.85 -16.21 -0.16
N SER A 94 1.93 -16.50 1.15
CA SER A 94 0.80 -17.07 1.90
C SER A 94 -0.16 -16.03 2.51
N ARG A 95 0.22 -14.75 2.61
CA ARG A 95 -0.58 -13.73 3.32
C ARG A 95 -1.22 -12.68 2.42
N GLY A 96 -0.99 -12.73 1.10
CA GLY A 96 -1.43 -11.69 0.17
C GLY A 96 -0.87 -10.31 0.55
N TRP A 97 -1.27 -9.23 -0.13
CA TRP A 97 -0.74 -7.87 0.06
C TRP A 97 -0.89 -7.32 1.51
N ARG A 98 -1.55 -8.05 2.42
CA ARG A 98 -1.70 -7.70 3.85
C ARG A 98 -0.37 -7.46 4.57
N HIS A 99 0.72 -8.11 4.17
CA HIS A 99 2.04 -7.87 4.79
C HIS A 99 2.60 -6.46 4.53
N LEU A 100 2.15 -5.78 3.47
CA LEU A 100 2.43 -4.36 3.26
C LEU A 100 1.57 -3.44 4.14
N LEU A 101 0.40 -3.91 4.59
CA LEU A 101 -0.46 -3.19 5.55
C LEU A 101 -0.05 -3.44 7.00
N ASP A 102 0.51 -4.61 7.32
CA ASP A 102 0.95 -5.01 8.66
C ASP A 102 2.41 -4.67 8.97
N ALA A 103 3.15 -4.09 8.02
CA ALA A 103 4.50 -3.58 8.29
C ALA A 103 4.39 -2.44 9.32
N PRO A 104 4.73 -2.68 10.60
CA PRO A 104 4.55 -1.68 11.63
C PRO A 104 5.64 -0.62 11.42
N ASP A 105 5.19 0.63 11.36
CA ASP A 105 6.01 1.83 11.56
C ASP A 105 6.81 2.34 10.35
N CYS A 106 6.30 2.22 9.12
CA CYS A 106 6.70 3.16 8.07
C CYS A 106 5.89 4.46 8.22
N GLY A 107 6.36 5.37 9.08
CA GLY A 107 5.81 6.72 9.28
C GLY A 107 5.93 7.65 8.05
N HIS A 108 5.74 7.12 6.84
CA HIS A 108 5.68 7.89 5.61
C HIS A 108 4.24 8.37 5.39
N LEU A 109 4.06 9.70 5.34
CA LEU A 109 2.85 10.37 4.87
C LEU A 109 2.38 9.81 3.51
N GLU A 110 3.32 9.32 2.71
CA GLU A 110 3.12 8.71 1.39
C GLU A 110 2.38 7.37 1.43
N CYS A 111 2.52 6.56 2.50
CA CYS A 111 1.79 5.29 2.63
C CYS A 111 0.30 5.51 2.93
N LEU A 112 -0.03 6.56 3.71
CA LEU A 112 -1.41 6.99 3.93
C LEU A 112 -2.02 7.54 2.64
N ALA A 113 -1.26 8.33 1.87
CA ALA A 113 -1.69 8.86 0.58
C ALA A 113 -2.02 7.74 -0.43
N LEU A 114 -1.15 6.74 -0.56
CA LEU A 114 -1.41 5.55 -1.40
C LEU A 114 -2.67 4.78 -0.96
N ARG A 115 -2.91 4.66 0.35
CA ARG A 115 -4.11 4.00 0.89
C ARG A 115 -5.39 4.77 0.55
N TRP A 116 -5.35 6.10 0.65
CA TRP A 116 -6.45 6.97 0.24
C TRP A 116 -6.67 6.95 -1.27
N LEU A 117 -5.62 6.95 -2.10
CA LEU A 117 -5.75 6.89 -3.56
C LEU A 117 -6.38 5.58 -4.03
N LEU A 118 -6.01 4.44 -3.43
CA LEU A 118 -6.65 3.16 -3.74
C LEU A 118 -8.11 3.11 -3.29
N ALA A 119 -8.43 3.67 -2.11
CA ALA A 119 -9.80 3.75 -1.61
C ALA A 119 -10.67 4.69 -2.46
N LEU A 120 -10.14 5.86 -2.85
CA LEU A 120 -10.81 6.80 -3.74
C LEU A 120 -10.99 6.21 -5.15
N GLY A 121 -9.98 5.51 -5.67
CA GLY A 121 -10.09 4.82 -6.96
C GLY A 121 -11.16 3.73 -6.96
N ALA A 122 -11.26 2.94 -5.88
CA ALA A 122 -12.32 1.95 -5.71
C ALA A 122 -13.71 2.59 -5.59
N LEU A 123 -13.83 3.70 -4.86
CA LEU A 123 -15.08 4.47 -4.75
C LEU A 123 -15.49 5.05 -6.11
N GLN A 124 -14.54 5.55 -6.89
CA GLN A 124 -14.76 6.10 -8.22
C GLN A 124 -15.26 5.03 -9.20
N LEU A 125 -14.69 3.83 -9.17
CA LEU A 125 -15.18 2.68 -9.97
C LEU A 125 -16.61 2.28 -9.57
N ALA A 126 -16.89 2.19 -8.27
CA ALA A 126 -18.22 1.84 -7.78
C ALA A 126 -19.29 2.87 -8.18
N LEU A 127 -18.95 4.16 -8.18
CA LEU A 127 -19.82 5.23 -8.67
C LEU A 127 -20.06 5.14 -10.18
N TRP A 128 -19.04 4.75 -10.96
CA TRP A 128 -19.15 4.55 -12.41
C TRP A 128 -20.08 3.38 -12.77
N GLU A 129 -19.99 2.26 -12.05
CA GLU A 129 -20.92 1.13 -12.24
C GLU A 129 -22.37 1.52 -11.95
N GLY A 130 -22.60 2.32 -10.91
CA GLY A 130 -23.93 2.86 -10.59
C GLY A 130 -24.50 3.78 -11.67
N GLN A 131 -23.67 4.65 -12.26
CA GLN A 131 -24.11 5.56 -13.33
C GLN A 131 -24.45 4.82 -14.63
N ILE A 132 -23.69 3.79 -14.99
CA ILE A 132 -23.99 2.96 -16.17
C ILE A 132 -25.34 2.25 -16.01
N LEU A 133 -25.62 1.68 -14.84
CA LEU A 133 -26.90 1.02 -14.57
C LEU A 133 -28.09 1.99 -14.61
N LEU A 134 -27.92 3.22 -14.10
CA LEU A 134 -28.96 4.25 -14.19
C LEU A 134 -29.23 4.65 -15.65
N LEU A 135 -28.20 4.85 -16.46
CA LEU A 135 -28.37 5.19 -17.88
C LEU A 135 -29.06 4.07 -18.66
N LEU A 136 -28.73 2.81 -18.39
CA LEU A 136 -29.42 1.65 -18.98
C LEU A 136 -30.89 1.58 -18.52
N ALA A 137 -31.16 1.83 -17.23
CA ALA A 137 -32.53 1.86 -16.72
C ALA A 137 -33.36 2.99 -17.33
N PHE A 138 -32.81 4.20 -17.45
CA PHE A 138 -33.47 5.33 -18.13
C PHE A 138 -33.72 5.06 -19.62
N GLY A 139 -32.77 4.42 -20.31
CA GLY A 139 -32.95 3.97 -21.69
C GLY A 139 -34.12 3.00 -21.81
N PHE A 140 -34.15 1.98 -20.95
CA PHE A 140 -35.22 0.97 -20.93
C PHE A 140 -36.60 1.58 -20.63
N ILE A 141 -36.70 2.50 -19.67
CA ILE A 141 -37.95 3.21 -19.35
C ILE A 141 -38.44 4.03 -20.55
N ARG A 142 -37.53 4.74 -21.22
CA ARG A 142 -37.88 5.54 -22.41
C ARG A 142 -38.38 4.67 -23.55
N ASP A 143 -37.73 3.53 -23.78
CA ASP A 143 -38.09 2.60 -24.85
C ASP A 143 -39.40 1.85 -24.53
N ALA A 144 -39.66 1.53 -23.26
CA ALA A 144 -40.96 1.00 -22.83
C ALA A 144 -42.10 2.02 -23.06
N LEU A 145 -41.88 3.30 -22.73
CA LEU A 145 -42.85 4.38 -22.94
C LEU A 145 -43.03 4.76 -24.42
N SER A 146 -42.05 4.48 -25.28
CA SER A 146 -42.20 4.68 -26.73
C SER A 146 -42.98 3.52 -27.36
N LEU A 147 -42.76 2.30 -26.89
CA LEU A 147 -43.52 1.12 -27.32
C LEU A 147 -44.99 1.19 -26.90
N ASP A 148 -45.26 1.62 -25.67
CA ASP A 148 -46.64 1.77 -25.16
C ASP A 148 -47.44 2.77 -26.00
N ARG A 149 -46.84 3.93 -26.32
CA ARG A 149 -47.41 4.91 -27.26
C ARG A 149 -47.65 4.33 -28.65
N ALA A 150 -46.70 3.57 -29.19
CA ALA A 150 -46.84 2.94 -30.50
C ALA A 150 -47.96 1.88 -30.52
N LEU A 151 -48.15 1.14 -29.42
CA LEU A 151 -49.25 0.18 -29.28
C LEU A 151 -50.61 0.86 -29.15
N ASP A 152 -50.70 1.98 -28.43
CA ASP A 152 -51.94 2.77 -28.33
C ASP A 152 -52.33 3.40 -29.67
N GLU A 153 -51.35 3.92 -30.43
CA GLU A 153 -51.57 4.39 -31.80
C GLU A 153 -52.07 3.27 -32.72
N ALA A 154 -51.48 2.06 -32.64
CA ALA A 154 -51.91 0.90 -33.42
C ALA A 154 -53.34 0.47 -33.07
N ARG A 155 -53.71 0.41 -31.78
CA ARG A 155 -55.08 0.09 -31.33
C ARG A 155 -56.10 1.13 -31.78
N ALA A 156 -55.73 2.41 -31.77
CA ALA A 156 -56.62 3.48 -32.24
C ALA A 156 -56.96 3.33 -33.74
N LEU A 157 -56.02 2.86 -34.55
CA LEU A 157 -56.25 2.57 -35.97
C LEU A 157 -57.14 1.34 -36.18
N GLU A 158 -56.96 0.28 -35.38
CA GLU A 158 -57.79 -0.92 -35.44
C GLU A 158 -59.25 -0.63 -35.06
N HIS A 159 -59.50 0.15 -34.01
CA HIS A 159 -60.84 0.56 -33.61
C HIS A 159 -61.47 1.62 -34.52
N GLY A 160 -60.66 2.49 -35.14
CA GLY A 160 -61.11 3.44 -36.17
C GLY A 160 -61.48 2.78 -37.51
N GLY A 161 -61.02 1.54 -37.75
CA GLY A 161 -61.32 0.77 -38.95
C GLY A 161 -62.68 0.06 -38.97
N VAL A 162 -63.35 -0.10 -37.81
CA VAL A 162 -64.63 -0.82 -37.66
C VAL A 162 -65.86 0.07 -37.91
N GLY A 163 -65.67 1.23 -38.56
CA GLY A 163 -66.73 2.23 -38.80
C GLY A 163 -67.00 2.56 -40.28
N ARG A 164 -66.55 1.75 -41.24
CA ARG A 164 -66.82 2.00 -42.67
C ARG A 164 -67.15 0.71 -43.42
N GLY A 165 -68.34 0.18 -43.15
CA GLY A 165 -68.82 -1.01 -43.82
C GLY A 165 -70.28 -1.32 -43.56
N GLU A 166 -71.18 -0.34 -43.70
CA GLU A 166 -72.63 -0.61 -43.86
C GLU A 166 -73.32 0.67 -44.36
N GLY A 167 -73.92 0.61 -45.55
CA GLY A 167 -74.59 1.74 -46.17
C GLY A 167 -74.70 1.57 -47.68
N THR A 168 -75.69 0.75 -48.06
CA THR A 168 -76.37 0.61 -49.37
C THR A 168 -76.21 1.75 -50.37
#